data_AF-A0A944ZY95-F1
#
_entry.id   AF-A0A944ZY95-F1
#
_cell.length_a   1.000
_cell.length_b   1.000
_cell.length_c   1.000
_cell.angle_alpha   90.00
_cell.angle_beta   90.00
_cell.angle_gamma   90.00
#
_symmetry.space_group_name_H-M   'P 1'
#
loop_
_entity.id
_entity.type
_entity.pdbx_description
1 polymer ?
#
loop_
_entity_poly.entity_id
_entity_poly.type
_entity_poly.pdbx_seq_one_letter_code
_entity_poly.pdbx_strand_id
1 'polypeptide(L)'
;MLQNLQNFFKLCKILKTRGNWPLILKSKKQLWNFILCRNGLIQKPFFSAVLYWFQMLKGLDILVWRLETFGFLFSPRLNDDDRKHINKSLK
;
A
#
# COMPACT_ATOMS: atom_id res chain seq x y z
N MET A 1 -17.52 -0.51 12.83
CA MET A 1 -16.99 -1.44 11.80
C MET A 1 -17.25 -0.95 10.38
N LEU A 2 -18.45 -0.44 10.07
CA LEU A 2 -18.78 0.09 8.73
C LEU A 2 -17.84 1.23 8.26
N GLN A 3 -17.46 2.14 9.17
CA GLN A 3 -16.52 3.23 8.90
C GLN A 3 -15.16 2.72 8.39
N ASN A 4 -14.62 1.67 9.01
CA ASN A 4 -13.36 1.05 8.60
C ASN A 4 -13.49 0.40 7.23
N LEU A 5 -14.65 -0.19 6.93
CA LEU A 5 -14.95 -0.77 5.62
C LEU A 5 -14.99 0.33 4.55
N GLN A 6 -15.67 1.45 4.82
CA GLN A 6 -15.70 2.60 3.91
C GLN A 6 -14.31 3.21 3.69
N ASN A 7 -13.51 3.31 4.75
CA ASN A 7 -12.11 3.73 4.67
C ASN A 7 -11.28 2.76 3.83
N PHE A 8 -11.49 1.45 3.98
CA PHE A 8 -10.85 0.44 3.13
C PHE A 8 -11.23 0.62 1.66
N PHE A 9 -12.52 0.80 1.34
CA PHE A 9 -12.95 1.06 -0.02
C PHE A 9 -12.35 2.35 -0.59
N LYS A 10 -12.24 3.41 0.21
CA LYS A 10 -11.54 4.65 -0.18
C LYS A 10 -10.06 4.38 -0.47
N LEU A 11 -9.38 3.63 0.39
CA LEU A 11 -7.99 3.24 0.20
C LEU A 11 -7.82 2.43 -1.10
N CYS A 12 -8.66 1.43 -1.33
CA CYS A 12 -8.64 0.61 -2.55
C CYS A 12 -8.92 1.46 -3.79
N LYS A 13 -9.81 2.45 -3.71
CA LYS A 13 -10.07 3.39 -4.81
C LYS A 13 -8.84 4.25 -5.09
N ILE A 14 -8.20 4.80 -4.07
CA ILE A 14 -6.96 5.59 -4.18
C ILE A 14 -5.83 4.74 -4.77
N LEU A 15 -5.64 3.51 -4.30
CA LEU A 15 -4.69 2.54 -4.84
C LEU A 15 -5.01 2.18 -6.29
N LYS A 16 -6.29 2.06 -6.67
CA LYS A 16 -6.66 1.78 -8.06
C LYS A 16 -6.35 2.94 -8.98
N THR A 17 -6.56 4.17 -8.52
CA THR A 17 -6.37 5.37 -9.33
C THR A 17 -4.92 5.87 -9.37
N ARG A 18 -4.18 5.73 -8.28
CA ARG A 18 -2.82 6.29 -8.12
C ARG A 18 -1.76 5.23 -7.79
N GLY A 19 -2.16 3.98 -7.63
CA GLY A 19 -1.25 2.90 -7.27
C GLY A 19 -0.29 2.59 -8.41
N ASN A 20 0.97 2.43 -8.07
CA ASN A 20 2.00 1.99 -8.98
C ASN A 20 1.91 0.46 -9.18
N TRP A 21 0.91 0.03 -9.94
CA TRP A 21 0.64 -1.38 -10.25
C TRP A 21 1.87 -2.18 -10.75
N PRO A 22 2.74 -1.68 -11.64
CA PRO A 22 3.91 -2.45 -12.08
C PRO A 22 4.95 -2.65 -10.95
N LEU A 23 5.11 -1.67 -10.05
CA LEU A 23 5.98 -1.79 -8.87
C LEU A 23 5.34 -2.73 -7.82
N ILE A 24 4.02 -2.64 -7.64
CA ILE A 24 3.25 -3.57 -6.80
C ILE A 24 3.35 -5.01 -7.33
N LEU A 25 3.32 -5.22 -8.64
CA LEU A 25 3.46 -6.55 -9.25
C LEU A 25 4.87 -7.10 -9.09
N LYS A 26 5.91 -6.29 -9.32
CA LYS A 26 7.31 -6.70 -9.13
C LYS A 26 7.64 -6.95 -7.65
N SER A 27 7.26 -6.04 -6.77
CA SER A 27 7.46 -6.15 -5.31
C SER A 27 6.31 -6.85 -4.60
N LYS A 28 5.47 -7.62 -5.32
CA LYS A 28 4.30 -8.31 -4.75
C LYS A 28 4.72 -9.20 -3.58
N LYS A 29 5.85 -9.89 -3.69
CA LYS A 29 6.37 -10.77 -2.63
C LYS A 29 6.81 -9.98 -1.39
N GLN A 30 7.41 -8.80 -1.56
CA GLN A 30 7.77 -7.88 -0.47
C GLN A 30 6.53 -7.24 0.15
N LEU A 31 5.57 -6.80 -0.66
CA LEU A 31 4.31 -6.23 -0.20
C LEU A 31 3.51 -7.27 0.59
N TRP A 32 3.43 -8.50 0.10
CA TRP A 32 2.81 -9.60 0.84
C TRP A 32 3.55 -9.88 2.14
N ASN A 33 4.88 -9.97 2.13
CA ASN A 33 5.63 -10.13 3.37
C ASN A 33 5.46 -8.95 4.34
N PHE A 34 5.26 -7.73 3.84
CA PHE A 34 5.01 -6.55 4.67
C PHE A 34 3.58 -6.53 5.24
N ILE A 35 2.57 -6.81 4.40
CA ILE A 35 1.17 -6.94 4.82
C ILE A 35 1.02 -8.06 5.83
N LEU A 36 1.73 -9.16 5.62
CA LEU A 36 1.76 -10.32 6.52
C LEU A 36 2.65 -10.11 7.75
N CYS A 37 3.29 -8.94 7.92
CA CYS A 37 4.30 -8.70 8.96
C CYS A 37 5.35 -9.82 9.05
N ARG A 38 5.66 -10.46 7.92
CA ARG A 38 6.57 -11.61 7.79
C ARG A 38 8.03 -11.20 7.61
N ASN A 39 8.29 -9.90 7.47
CA ASN A 39 9.65 -9.34 7.49
C ASN A 39 10.18 -9.28 8.93
N GLY A 40 10.72 -10.39 9.39
CA GLY A 40 11.92 -10.46 10.24
C GLY A 40 11.84 -10.10 11.73
N LEU A 41 10.95 -9.22 12.20
CA LEU A 41 11.02 -8.72 13.58
C LEU A 41 9.85 -9.13 14.49
N ILE A 42 8.66 -9.39 13.94
CA ILE A 42 7.48 -9.81 14.72
C ILE A 42 6.64 -10.77 13.89
N GLN A 43 6.85 -12.08 14.07
CA GLN A 43 6.07 -13.11 13.38
C GLN A 43 4.68 -13.23 14.01
N LYS A 44 3.73 -12.40 13.58
CA LYS A 44 2.32 -12.49 14.00
C LYS A 44 1.52 -13.41 13.06
N PRO A 45 0.52 -14.14 13.58
CA PRO A 45 -0.36 -14.94 12.74
C PRO A 45 -1.12 -14.04 11.76
N PHE A 46 -1.40 -14.57 10.56
CA PHE A 46 -2.06 -13.86 9.44
C PHE A 46 -3.26 -13.01 9.89
N PHE A 47 -4.13 -13.58 10.72
CA PHE A 47 -5.32 -12.91 11.25
C PHE A 47 -5.00 -11.69 12.12
N SER A 48 -3.92 -11.73 12.90
CA SER A 48 -3.50 -10.61 13.75
C SER A 48 -2.89 -9.48 12.91
N ALA A 49 -2.18 -9.80 11.82
CA ALA A 49 -1.71 -8.80 10.87
C ALA A 49 -2.89 -8.12 10.16
N VAL A 50 -3.86 -8.88 9.69
CA VAL A 50 -5.08 -8.34 9.08
C VAL A 50 -5.85 -7.44 10.06
N LEU A 51 -5.99 -7.85 11.33
CA LEU A 51 -6.59 -7.02 12.38
C LEU A 51 -5.80 -5.74 12.66
N TYR A 52 -4.47 -5.81 12.66
CA TYR A 52 -3.59 -4.65 12.80
C TYR A 52 -3.78 -3.65 11.67
N TRP A 53 -3.84 -4.14 10.42
CA TRP A 53 -4.22 -3.31 9.27
C TRP A 53 -5.63 -2.74 9.40
N PHE A 54 -6.55 -3.52 9.95
CA PHE A 54 -7.93 -3.08 10.19
C PHE A 54 -8.05 -1.99 11.26
N GLN A 55 -7.17 -2.00 12.26
CA GLN A 55 -7.03 -0.92 13.23
C GLN A 55 -6.35 0.30 12.60
N MET A 56 -5.30 0.11 11.80
CA MET A 56 -4.64 1.18 11.05
C MET A 56 -5.57 1.89 10.05
N LEU A 57 -6.59 1.21 9.54
CA LEU A 57 -7.64 1.82 8.70
C LEU A 57 -8.47 2.91 9.42
N LYS A 58 -8.43 2.99 10.76
CA LYS A 58 -8.94 4.17 11.47
C LYS A 58 -8.11 5.42 11.15
N GLY A 59 -6.79 5.27 10.97
CA GLY A 59 -5.86 6.30 10.53
C GLY A 59 -5.54 6.19 9.05
N LEU A 60 -6.56 6.25 8.19
CA LEU A 60 -6.45 6.13 6.73
C LEU A 60 -5.29 6.97 6.18
N ASP A 61 -5.16 8.23 6.60
CA ASP A 61 -4.10 9.15 6.18
C ASP A 61 -2.69 8.60 6.44
N ILE A 62 -2.46 7.99 7.60
CA ILE A 62 -1.16 7.39 7.95
C ILE A 62 -0.87 6.19 7.03
N LEU A 63 -1.90 5.45 6.67
CA LEU A 63 -1.82 4.28 5.79
C LEU A 63 -1.52 4.71 4.34
N VAL A 64 -2.21 5.74 3.86
CA VAL A 64 -1.95 6.38 2.56
C VAL A 64 -0.53 6.94 2.52
N TRP A 65 -0.13 7.68 3.55
CA TRP A 65 1.21 8.24 3.66
C TRP A 65 2.29 7.15 3.68
N ARG A 66 2.09 6.04 4.41
CA ARG A 66 3.00 4.90 4.33
C ARG A 66 3.12 4.35 2.92
N LEU A 67 1.99 4.13 2.24
CA LEU A 67 1.99 3.61 0.87
C LEU A 67 2.64 4.58 -0.12
N GLU A 68 2.53 5.89 0.09
CA GLU A 68 3.21 6.93 -0.68
C GLU A 68 4.71 6.92 -0.41
N THR A 69 5.13 6.86 0.85
CA THR A 69 6.55 6.74 1.27
C THR A 69 7.22 5.48 0.71
N PHE A 70 6.50 4.35 0.67
CA PHE A 70 7.01 3.13 0.04
C PHE A 70 7.05 3.20 -1.50
N GLY A 71 6.48 4.23 -2.12
CA GLY A 71 6.40 4.37 -3.57
C GLY A 71 5.34 3.48 -4.23
N PHE A 72 4.45 2.85 -3.44
CA PHE A 72 3.30 2.10 -3.97
C PHE A 72 2.20 3.03 -4.46
N LEU A 73 2.15 4.26 -3.95
CA LEU A 73 1.25 5.31 -4.37
C LEU A 73 2.04 6.41 -5.06
N PHE A 74 1.67 6.74 -6.29
CA PHE A 74 2.18 7.91 -6.96
C PHE A 74 1.57 9.16 -6.33
N SER A 75 2.43 10.14 -6.03
CA SER A 75 1.96 11.43 -5.57
C SER A 75 1.05 12.06 -6.64
N PRO A 76 -0.05 12.73 -6.26
CA PRO A 76 -0.94 13.41 -7.21
C PRO A 76 -0.24 14.41 -8.13
N ARG A 77 0.96 14.86 -7.76
CA ARG A 77 1.78 15.81 -8.51
C ARG A 77 2.61 15.15 -9.62
N LEU A 78 2.67 13.82 -9.69
CA LEU A 78 3.43 13.12 -10.72
C LEU A 78 2.62 12.94 -12.00
N ASN A 79 3.21 13.37 -13.11
CA ASN A 79 2.67 13.22 -14.45
C ASN A 79 2.87 11.79 -14.97
N ASP A 80 2.08 11.36 -15.96
CA ASP A 80 2.17 9.97 -16.46
C ASP A 80 3.53 9.63 -17.09
N ASP A 81 4.25 10.63 -17.62
CA ASP A 81 5.62 10.47 -18.11
C ASP A 81 6.64 10.28 -16.98
N ASP A 82 6.50 10.99 -15.86
CA ASP A 82 7.34 10.79 -14.67
C ASP A 82 7.12 9.39 -14.09
N ARG A 83 5.87 8.91 -14.08
CA ARG A 83 5.53 7.54 -13.66
C ARG A 83 6.21 6.50 -14.53
N LYS A 84 6.22 6.70 -15.86
CA LYS A 84 6.94 5.82 -16.80
C LYS A 84 8.45 5.88 -16.57
N HIS A 85 9.02 7.06 -16.31
CA HIS A 85 10.45 7.21 -16.03
C HIS A 85 10.86 6.50 -14.74
N ILE A 86 10.13 6.66 -13.64
CA ILE A 86 10.39 5.95 -12.38
C ILE A 86 10.29 4.44 -12.58
N ASN A 87 9.29 3.98 -13.35
CA ASN A 87 9.15 2.56 -13.65
C ASN A 87 10.24 2.02 -14.58
N LYS A 88 10.87 2.87 -15.40
CA LYS A 88 12.02 2.53 -16.23
C LYS A 88 13.28 2.29 -15.37
N SER A 89 13.40 2.95 -14.22
CA SER A 89 14.48 2.75 -13.24
C SER A 89 14.36 1.45 -12.44
N LEU A 90 13.21 0.77 -12.51
CA LEU A 90 12.99 -0.55 -11.90
C LEU A 90 13.40 -1.70 -12.82
N LYS A 91 14.20 -1.45 -13.87
CA LYS A 91 14.58 -2.45 -14.86
C LYS A 91 15.47 -3.53 -14.25
#